data_AF-A0A3N4JA30-F1
#
_entry.id   AF-A0A3N4JA30-F1
#
_cell.length_a   1.000
_cell.length_b   1.000
_cell.length_c   1.000
_cell.angle_alpha   90.00
_cell.angle_beta   90.00
_cell.angle_gamma   90.00
#
_symmetry.space_group_name_H-M   'P 1'
#
loop_
_entity.id
_entity.type
_entity.pdbx_description
1 polymer ?
#
loop_
_entity_poly.entity_id
_entity_poly.type
_entity_poly.pdbx_seq_one_letter_code
_entity_poly.pdbx_strand_id
1 'polypeptide(L)'
;QILEWLPQLPSRERYQAVRDSRVDGVGDWLLEDEKFSTWHTSEDQAAKRVILCYGDPGVGKTYISSLVIDKLWRNIDGGNVAIAYVYCDYSAGNAQTTSKVLGSVLR
;
A
#
# COMPACT_ATOMS: atom_id res chain seq x y z
N GLN A 1 -6.92 18.48 16.03
CA GLN A 1 -7.61 19.67 15.48
C GLN A 1 -7.33 19.89 13.98
N ILE A 2 -6.09 20.08 13.51
CA ILE A 2 -5.82 20.31 12.06
C ILE A 2 -6.12 19.09 11.18
N LEU A 3 -5.82 17.87 11.64
CA LEU A 3 -6.03 16.63 10.87
C LEU A 3 -7.51 16.33 10.57
N GLU A 4 -8.44 16.88 11.35
CA GLU A 4 -9.88 16.70 11.14
C GLU A 4 -10.37 17.48 9.91
N TRP A 5 -9.64 18.49 9.47
CA TRP A 5 -9.99 19.32 8.31
C TRP A 5 -9.45 18.76 7.00
N LEU A 6 -8.53 17.79 7.06
CA LEU A 6 -7.96 17.19 5.85
C LEU A 6 -8.93 16.14 5.29
N PRO A 7 -9.42 16.33 4.05
CA PRO A 7 -10.24 15.33 3.40
C PRO A 7 -9.42 14.05 3.15
N GLN A 8 -10.09 12.91 3.13
CA GLN A 8 -9.44 11.60 2.94
C GLN A 8 -10.03 10.86 1.76
N LEU A 9 -9.24 9.95 1.22
CA LEU A 9 -9.69 8.93 0.29
C LEU A 9 -10.20 7.73 1.10
N PRO A 10 -11.24 7.02 0.62
CA PRO A 10 -11.76 5.80 1.25
C PRO A 10 -10.81 4.60 1.03
N SER A 11 -9.54 4.78 1.38
CA SER A 11 -8.47 3.82 1.12
C SER A 11 -8.61 2.58 1.99
N ARG A 12 -9.18 2.72 3.20
CA ARG A 12 -9.45 1.60 4.10
C ARG A 12 -10.54 0.70 3.54
N GLU A 13 -11.65 1.28 3.08
CA GLU A 13 -12.75 0.55 2.46
C GLU A 13 -12.27 -0.12 1.16
N ARG A 14 -11.47 0.61 0.36
CA ARG A 14 -10.87 0.05 -0.86
C ARG A 14 -9.92 -1.11 -0.55
N TYR A 15 -9.09 -0.98 0.46
CA TYR A 15 -8.20 -2.04 0.92
C TYR A 15 -8.98 -3.29 1.32
N GLN A 16 -10.00 -3.15 2.16
CA GLN A 16 -10.85 -4.26 2.60
C GLN A 16 -11.49 -4.96 1.40
N ALA A 17 -12.14 -4.21 0.52
CA ALA A 17 -12.77 -4.78 -0.67
C ALA A 17 -11.77 -5.54 -1.57
N VAL A 18 -10.56 -4.99 -1.78
CA VAL A 18 -9.50 -5.64 -2.58
C VAL A 18 -8.94 -6.87 -1.86
N ARG A 19 -8.74 -6.80 -0.53
CA ARG A 19 -8.25 -7.93 0.27
C ARG A 19 -9.26 -9.08 0.27
N ASP A 20 -10.53 -8.79 0.47
CA ASP A 20 -11.59 -9.81 0.57
C ASP A 20 -11.88 -10.49 -0.77
N SER A 21 -11.62 -9.80 -1.88
CA SER A 21 -11.74 -10.34 -3.25
C SER A 21 -10.44 -10.93 -3.79
N ARG A 22 -9.33 -10.84 -3.05
CA ARG A 22 -8.04 -11.39 -3.48
C ARG A 22 -8.08 -12.91 -3.40
N VAL A 23 -7.76 -13.57 -4.51
CA VAL A 23 -7.60 -15.02 -4.55
C VAL A 23 -6.33 -15.43 -3.80
N ASP A 24 -6.41 -16.52 -3.03
CA ASP A 24 -5.27 -17.07 -2.30
C ASP A 24 -4.11 -17.41 -3.25
N GLY A 25 -2.87 -17.16 -2.80
CA GLY A 25 -1.65 -17.38 -3.59
C GLY A 25 -1.29 -16.24 -4.56
N VAL A 26 -2.20 -15.29 -4.82
CA VAL A 26 -1.92 -14.17 -5.74
C VAL A 26 -0.85 -13.26 -5.15
N GLY A 27 0.30 -13.21 -5.83
CA GLY A 27 1.40 -12.30 -5.49
C GLY A 27 2.41 -12.88 -4.51
N ASP A 28 2.27 -14.14 -4.08
CA ASP A 28 3.21 -14.78 -3.14
C ASP A 28 4.65 -14.76 -3.67
N TRP A 29 4.82 -14.94 -4.97
CA TRP A 29 6.12 -14.83 -5.66
C TRP A 29 6.83 -13.50 -5.36
N LEU A 30 6.09 -12.39 -5.15
CA LEU A 30 6.71 -11.10 -4.83
C LEU A 30 7.28 -11.12 -3.41
N LEU A 31 6.59 -11.75 -2.46
CA LEU A 31 7.06 -11.82 -1.07
C LEU A 31 8.30 -12.72 -0.93
N GLU A 32 8.47 -13.65 -1.87
CA GLU A 32 9.63 -14.54 -1.99
C GLU A 32 10.79 -13.91 -2.79
N ASP A 33 10.56 -12.82 -3.51
CA ASP A 33 11.57 -12.14 -4.33
C ASP A 33 12.61 -11.41 -3.45
N GLU A 34 13.89 -11.58 -3.79
CA GLU A 34 15.01 -10.96 -3.09
C GLU A 34 14.91 -9.42 -3.04
N LYS A 35 14.34 -8.79 -4.09
CA LYS A 35 14.13 -7.34 -4.13
C LYS A 35 13.11 -6.92 -3.08
N PHE A 36 12.06 -7.71 -2.85
CA PHE A 36 11.09 -7.43 -1.81
C PHE A 36 11.73 -7.60 -0.43
N SER A 37 12.44 -8.69 -0.20
CA SER A 37 13.15 -8.91 1.07
C SER A 37 14.13 -7.76 1.36
N THR A 38 14.95 -7.37 0.38
CA THR A 38 15.90 -6.26 0.51
C THR A 38 15.19 -4.94 0.81
N TRP A 39 14.11 -4.63 0.09
CA TRP A 39 13.33 -3.42 0.34
C TRP A 39 12.71 -3.40 1.75
N HIS A 40 12.23 -4.55 2.23
CA HIS A 40 11.51 -4.67 3.49
C HIS A 40 12.43 -4.69 4.72
N THR A 41 13.60 -5.36 4.65
CA THR A 41 14.44 -5.60 5.84
C THR A 41 15.76 -4.84 5.85
N SER A 42 16.19 -4.26 4.73
CA SER A 42 17.52 -3.63 4.68
C SER A 42 17.57 -2.30 5.42
N GLU A 43 18.55 -2.15 6.32
CA GLU A 43 18.88 -0.89 6.98
C GLU A 43 19.87 -0.05 6.16
N ASP A 44 20.43 -0.59 5.07
CA ASP A 44 21.39 0.12 4.22
C ASP A 44 20.74 1.32 3.53
N GLN A 45 21.32 2.51 3.69
CA GLN A 45 20.84 3.73 3.05
C GLN A 45 20.91 3.66 1.52
N ALA A 46 21.79 2.82 0.95
CA ALA A 46 21.88 2.59 -0.49
C ALA A 46 20.78 1.65 -1.02
N ALA A 47 20.05 0.94 -0.15
CA ALA A 47 18.98 0.05 -0.58
C ALA A 47 17.82 0.82 -1.20
N LYS A 48 17.23 0.26 -2.26
CA LYS A 48 16.06 0.85 -2.93
C LYS A 48 14.89 0.88 -1.96
N ARG A 49 14.31 2.06 -1.75
CA ARG A 49 13.14 2.29 -0.87
C ARG A 49 11.80 2.27 -1.59
N VAL A 50 11.82 2.03 -2.90
CA VAL A 50 10.63 1.98 -3.75
C VAL A 50 10.65 0.69 -4.56
N ILE A 51 9.55 -0.06 -4.52
CA ILE A 51 9.26 -1.14 -5.45
C ILE A 51 8.26 -0.62 -6.48
N LEU A 52 8.62 -0.76 -7.76
CA LEU A 52 7.73 -0.46 -8.87
C LEU A 52 7.21 -1.76 -9.47
N CYS A 53 5.90 -1.99 -9.34
CA CYS A 53 5.22 -3.09 -10.01
C CYS A 53 4.63 -2.58 -11.35
N TYR A 54 5.33 -2.84 -12.45
CA TYR A 54 4.89 -2.49 -13.80
C TYR A 54 4.18 -3.66 -14.49
N GLY A 55 3.18 -3.35 -15.30
CA GLY A 55 2.48 -4.34 -16.12
C GLY A 55 1.13 -3.83 -16.61
N ASP A 56 0.46 -4.60 -17.47
CA ASP A 56 -0.79 -4.20 -18.11
C ASP A 56 -1.97 -4.07 -17.13
N PRO A 57 -3.01 -3.29 -17.47
CA PRO A 57 -4.26 -3.27 -16.71
C PRO A 57 -4.81 -4.69 -16.49
N GLY A 58 -5.28 -5.00 -15.29
CA GLY A 58 -5.88 -6.30 -14.98
C GLY A 58 -4.92 -7.41 -14.50
N VAL A 59 -3.60 -7.25 -14.61
CA VAL A 59 -2.63 -8.29 -14.18
C VAL A 59 -2.49 -8.50 -12.66
N GLY A 60 -3.38 -7.90 -11.85
CA GLY A 60 -3.43 -8.13 -10.40
C GLY A 60 -2.54 -7.24 -9.54
N LYS A 61 -1.93 -6.18 -10.08
CA LYS A 61 -1.08 -5.22 -9.32
C LYS A 61 -1.74 -4.74 -8.01
N THR A 62 -3.01 -4.36 -8.06
CA THR A 62 -3.77 -3.87 -6.91
C THR A 62 -3.96 -4.92 -5.82
N TYR A 63 -4.12 -6.20 -6.19
CA TYR A 63 -4.18 -7.33 -5.26
C TYR A 63 -2.83 -7.61 -4.62
N ILE A 64 -1.75 -7.51 -5.40
CA ILE A 64 -0.38 -7.62 -4.88
C ILE A 64 -0.10 -6.51 -3.86
N SER A 65 -0.54 -5.27 -4.11
CA SER A 65 -0.40 -4.19 -3.13
C SER A 65 -1.14 -4.47 -1.81
N SER A 66 -2.35 -5.04 -1.86
CA SER A 66 -3.04 -5.43 -0.62
C SER A 66 -2.31 -6.56 0.11
N LEU A 67 -1.64 -7.47 -0.61
CA LEU A 67 -0.86 -8.56 -0.01
C LEU A 67 0.36 -8.00 0.74
N VAL A 68 1.05 -7.03 0.14
CA VAL A 68 2.17 -6.34 0.78
C VAL A 68 1.71 -5.65 2.06
N ILE A 69 0.57 -4.96 2.04
CA ILE A 69 0.02 -4.31 3.25
C ILE A 69 -0.25 -5.35 4.35
N ASP A 70 -0.86 -6.49 4.03
CA ASP A 70 -1.07 -7.58 5.00
C ASP A 70 0.25 -8.11 5.58
N LYS A 71 1.28 -8.28 4.74
CA LYS A 71 2.61 -8.73 5.18
C LYS A 71 3.26 -7.74 6.14
N LEU A 72 3.20 -6.44 5.83
CA LEU A 72 3.72 -5.39 6.70
C LEU A 72 3.00 -5.40 8.05
N TRP A 73 1.66 -5.52 8.06
CA TRP A 73 0.86 -5.55 9.30
C TRP A 73 1.24 -6.71 10.21
N ARG A 74 1.48 -7.90 9.65
CA ARG A 74 1.87 -9.09 10.43
C ARG A 74 3.24 -8.96 11.10
N ASN A 75 4.08 -8.06 10.61
CA ASN A 75 5.46 -7.87 11.09
C ASN A 75 5.58 -6.71 12.10
N ILE A 76 4.47 -6.06 12.49
CA ILE A 76 4.50 -5.04 13.54
C ILE A 76 4.45 -5.70 14.93
N ASP A 77 5.59 -5.75 15.60
CA ASP A 77 5.71 -6.34 16.95
C ASP A 77 5.51 -5.31 18.07
N GLY A 78 4.29 -4.75 18.19
CA GLY A 78 3.87 -3.95 19.35
C GLY A 78 4.61 -2.61 19.58
N GLY A 79 5.50 -2.21 18.67
CA GLY A 79 6.21 -0.94 18.69
C GLY A 79 5.38 0.25 18.22
N ASN A 80 5.98 1.45 18.23
CA ASN A 80 5.38 2.70 17.76
C ASN A 80 5.47 2.86 16.23
N VAL A 81 5.11 1.81 15.48
CA VAL A 81 5.15 1.78 14.01
C VAL A 81 3.72 1.72 13.48
N ALA A 82 3.40 2.59 12.53
CA ALA A 82 2.11 2.60 11.84
C ALA A 82 2.31 2.38 10.34
N ILE A 83 1.34 1.73 9.70
CA ILE A 83 1.31 1.54 8.24
C ILE A 83 0.25 2.48 7.66
N ALA A 84 0.70 3.42 6.84
CA ALA A 84 -0.17 4.24 6.01
C ALA A 84 -0.20 3.70 4.58
N TYR A 85 -1.38 3.69 3.96
CA TYR A 85 -1.55 3.28 2.56
C TYR A 85 -2.68 4.09 1.92
N VAL A 86 -2.53 4.34 0.62
CA VAL A 86 -3.51 5.11 -0.17
C VAL A 86 -3.79 4.37 -1.47
N TYR A 87 -5.07 4.22 -1.81
CA TYR A 87 -5.49 3.71 -3.11
C TYR A 87 -5.85 4.88 -4.01
N CYS A 88 -5.05 5.07 -5.06
CA CYS A 88 -5.34 6.07 -6.09
C CYS A 88 -6.15 5.44 -7.23
N ASP A 89 -7.40 5.88 -7.42
CA ASP A 89 -8.27 5.36 -8.48
C ASP A 89 -8.06 6.15 -9.78
N TYR A 90 -7.46 5.53 -10.80
CA TYR A 90 -7.26 6.18 -12.09
C TYR A 90 -8.56 6.73 -12.71
N SER A 91 -9.70 6.07 -12.47
CA SER A 91 -10.99 6.45 -13.04
C SER A 91 -11.61 7.70 -12.38
N ALA A 92 -11.14 8.08 -11.18
CA ALA A 92 -11.69 9.21 -10.44
C ALA A 92 -11.15 10.59 -10.89
N GLY A 93 -10.32 10.64 -11.94
CA GLY A 93 -9.81 11.87 -12.54
C GLY A 93 -9.18 12.83 -11.51
N ASN A 94 -9.50 14.12 -11.61
CA ASN A 94 -9.00 15.18 -10.72
C ASN A 94 -9.65 15.20 -9.33
N ALA A 95 -10.54 14.26 -9.00
CA ALA A 95 -11.19 14.23 -7.68
C ALA A 95 -10.20 13.91 -6.54
N GLN A 96 -9.02 13.37 -6.87
CA GLN A 96 -7.97 12.98 -5.93
C GLN A 96 -6.87 14.04 -5.91
N THR A 97 -7.09 15.06 -5.07
CA THR A 97 -6.11 16.14 -4.88
C THR A 97 -4.97 15.70 -3.96
N THR A 98 -3.82 16.39 -4.05
CA THR A 98 -2.68 16.16 -3.15
C THR A 98 -3.07 16.25 -1.68
N SER A 99 -3.96 17.19 -1.33
CA SER A 99 -4.47 17.34 0.05
C SER A 99 -5.24 16.11 0.52
N LYS A 100 -5.98 15.41 -0.37
CA LYS A 100 -6.70 14.19 -0.02
C LYS A 100 -5.77 13.00 0.20
N VAL A 101 -4.75 12.88 -0.64
CA VAL A 101 -3.70 11.85 -0.48
C VAL A 101 -2.96 12.08 0.83
N LEU A 102 -2.51 13.30 1.08
CA LEU A 102 -1.80 13.67 2.31
C LEU A 102 -2.67 13.46 3.55
N GLY A 103 -3.95 13.87 3.49
CA GLY A 103 -4.92 13.64 4.56
C GLY A 103 -5.14 12.15 4.87
N SER A 104 -4.98 11.27 3.89
CA SER A 104 -5.08 9.81 4.05
C SER A 104 -3.84 9.16 4.66
N VAL A 105 -2.68 9.82 4.58
CA VAL A 105 -1.43 9.30 5.15
C VAL A 105 -1.22 9.79 6.59
N LEU A 106 -1.64 11.03 6.89
CA LEU A 106 -1.40 11.69 8.17
C LEU A 106 -2.36 11.28 9.29
N ARG A 107 -3.35 10.43 9.01
CA ARG A 107 -4.42 10.08 9.93
C ARG A 107 -4.55 8.58 10.06
#